data_AF-A0A258BMJ5-F1
#
_entry.id   AF-A0A258BMJ5-F1
#
_cell.length_a   1.000
_cell.length_b   1.000
_cell.length_c   1.000
_cell.angle_alpha   90.00
_cell.angle_beta   90.00
_cell.angle_gamma   90.00
#
_symmetry.space_group_name_H-M   'P 1'
#
loop_
_entity.id
_entity.type
_entity.pdbx_description
1 polymer ?
#
loop_
_entity_poly.entity_id
_entity_poly.type
_entity_poly.pdbx_seq_one_letter_code
_entity_poly.pdbx_strand_id
1 'polypeptide(L)'
;MDQAAHGPSPTLIKDLLVFLIAAGILVPTMRWLKIPNVIAFMLAGVALGPFALGHFSEQYPILTFFSITEPEAALPFAELGVLFLLFLLGVEFSFQRLWALRKVVLGAGATQTLLSAAVLAAAG
;
A
#
# COMPACT_ATOMS: atom_id res chain seq x y z
N MET A 1 26.12 24.15 14.28
CA MET A 1 26.53 23.49 13.03
C MET A 1 27.17 22.17 13.43
N ASP A 2 26.36 21.12 13.49
CA ASP A 2 26.81 19.71 13.50
C ASP A 2 25.59 18.87 13.06
N GLN A 3 25.31 18.98 11.76
CA GLN A 3 24.34 18.17 11.04
C GLN A 3 25.18 17.31 10.09
N ALA A 4 25.74 16.21 10.61
CA ALA A 4 26.56 15.30 9.83
C ALA A 4 26.33 13.86 10.33
N ALA A 5 25.88 13.02 9.38
CA ALA A 5 25.81 11.56 9.43
C ALA A 5 24.66 10.89 10.23
N HIS A 6 23.40 11.11 9.83
CA HIS A 6 22.41 10.02 9.93
C HIS A 6 22.71 9.02 8.81
N GLY A 7 23.60 8.05 9.07
CA GLY A 7 23.62 6.82 8.28
C GLY A 7 22.25 6.14 8.41
N PRO A 8 21.80 5.35 7.41
CA PRO A 8 20.54 4.63 7.53
C PRO A 8 20.57 3.83 8.82
N SER A 9 19.62 4.12 9.72
CA SER A 9 19.49 3.38 10.97
C SER A 9 19.33 1.90 10.62
N PRO A 10 20.04 0.98 11.31
CA PRO A 10 20.05 -0.45 10.98
C PRO A 10 18.63 -1.07 10.97
N THR A 11 17.68 -0.42 11.64
CA THR A 11 16.25 -0.74 11.62
C THR A 11 15.58 -0.51 10.27
N LEU A 12 15.91 0.58 9.54
CA LEU A 12 15.30 0.90 8.25
C LEU A 12 15.70 -0.11 7.16
N ILE A 13 16.97 -0.51 7.12
CA ILE A 13 17.45 -1.52 6.17
C ILE A 13 16.83 -2.89 6.47
N LYS A 14 16.73 -3.25 7.76
CA LYS A 14 16.05 -4.48 8.20
C LYS A 14 14.59 -4.48 7.76
N ASP A 15 13.84 -3.43 8.05
CA ASP A 15 12.40 -3.36 7.76
C ASP A 15 12.15 -3.38 6.24
N LEU A 16 13.00 -2.72 5.45
CA LEU A 16 12.95 -2.79 3.99
C LEU A 16 13.24 -4.20 3.47
N LEU A 17 14.24 -4.91 4.02
CA LEU A 17 14.54 -6.30 3.65
C LEU A 17 13.39 -7.24 3.99
N VAL A 18 12.81 -7.10 5.18
CA VAL A 18 11.64 -7.88 5.60
C VAL A 18 10.47 -7.65 4.65
N PHE A 19 10.21 -6.38 4.29
CA PHE A 19 9.18 -6.03 3.32
C PHE A 19 9.46 -6.63 1.93
N LEU A 20 10.71 -6.56 1.46
CA LEU A 20 11.12 -7.10 0.16
C LEU A 20 10.98 -8.63 0.11
N ILE A 21 11.37 -9.33 1.18
CA ILE A 21 11.21 -10.79 1.30
C ILE A 21 9.73 -11.17 1.32
N ALA A 22 8.93 -10.49 2.15
CA ALA A 22 7.51 -10.76 2.24
C ALA A 22 6.79 -10.51 0.90
N ALA A 23 7.07 -9.37 0.25
CA ALA A 23 6.55 -9.08 -1.09
C ALA A 23 7.03 -10.13 -2.11
N GLY A 24 8.30 -10.53 -2.04
CA GLY A 24 8.89 -11.57 -2.88
C GLY A 24 8.23 -12.93 -2.75
N ILE A 25 7.56 -13.22 -1.64
CA ILE A 25 6.80 -14.47 -1.43
C ILE A 25 5.32 -14.26 -1.73
N LEU A 26 4.69 -13.22 -1.17
CA LEU A 26 3.25 -12.99 -1.28
C LEU A 26 2.82 -12.65 -2.70
N VAL A 27 3.58 -11.82 -3.43
CA VAL A 27 3.23 -11.42 -4.81
C VAL A 27 3.19 -12.62 -5.76
N PRO A 28 4.21 -13.49 -5.87
CA PRO A 28 4.11 -14.66 -6.73
C PRO A 28 3.04 -15.65 -6.25
N THR A 29 2.83 -15.78 -4.95
CA THR A 29 1.75 -16.61 -4.39
C THR A 29 0.38 -16.12 -4.84
N MET A 30 0.08 -14.83 -4.70
CA MET A 30 -1.20 -14.27 -5.15
C MET A 30 -1.35 -14.30 -6.66
N ARG A 31 -0.27 -14.09 -7.40
CA ARG A 31 -0.25 -14.27 -8.86
C ARG A 31 -0.59 -15.70 -9.25
N TRP A 32 -0.07 -16.71 -8.54
CA TRP A 32 -0.40 -18.12 -8.78
C TRP A 32 -1.88 -18.41 -8.51
N LEU A 33 -2.45 -17.79 -7.47
CA LEU A 33 -3.87 -17.86 -7.13
C LEU A 33 -4.78 -17.02 -8.05
N LYS A 34 -4.22 -16.31 -9.05
CA LYS A 34 -4.94 -15.40 -9.97
C LYS A 34 -5.66 -14.23 -9.25
N ILE A 35 -5.15 -13.83 -8.09
CA ILE A 35 -5.67 -12.71 -7.31
C ILE A 35 -4.91 -11.43 -7.71
N PRO A 36 -5.57 -10.24 -7.76
CA PRO A 36 -4.89 -8.97 -7.96
C PRO A 36 -3.75 -8.75 -6.97
N ASN A 37 -2.56 -8.40 -7.46
CA ASN A 37 -1.35 -8.23 -6.63
C ASN A 37 -1.51 -7.17 -5.53
N VAL A 38 -2.42 -6.21 -5.69
CA VAL A 38 -2.71 -5.21 -4.66
C VAL A 38 -3.09 -5.86 -3.32
N ILE A 39 -3.80 -7.00 -3.36
CA ILE A 39 -4.20 -7.76 -2.17
C ILE A 39 -2.97 -8.34 -1.46
N ALA A 40 -1.96 -8.78 -2.22
CA ALA A 40 -0.70 -9.27 -1.65
C ALA A 40 -0.01 -8.19 -0.80
N PHE A 41 0.06 -6.96 -1.31
CA PHE A 41 0.66 -5.83 -0.60
C PHE A 41 -0.16 -5.42 0.62
N MET A 42 -1.49 -5.44 0.54
CA MET A 42 -2.35 -5.18 1.70
C MET A 42 -2.17 -6.24 2.79
N LEU A 43 -2.13 -7.52 2.42
CA LEU A 43 -1.90 -8.62 3.37
C LEU A 43 -0.51 -8.55 3.99
N ALA A 44 0.53 -8.20 3.21
CA ALA A 44 1.87 -7.99 3.74
C ALA A 44 1.88 -6.87 4.79
N GLY A 45 1.24 -5.73 4.51
CA GLY A 45 1.15 -4.61 5.44
C GLY A 45 0.39 -4.95 6.72
N VAL A 46 -0.74 -5.66 6.61
CA VAL A 46 -1.49 -6.12 7.78
C VAL A 46 -0.66 -7.12 8.58
N ALA A 47 -0.08 -8.14 7.94
CA ALA A 47 0.67 -9.20 8.62
C ALA A 47 1.92 -8.66 9.32
N LEU A 48 2.73 -7.85 8.63
CA LEU A 48 3.99 -7.30 9.16
C LEU A 48 3.79 -6.08 10.08
N GLY A 49 2.56 -5.56 10.14
CA GLY A 49 2.23 -4.39 10.96
C GLY A 49 2.28 -4.68 12.46
N PRO A 50 2.41 -3.61 13.28
CA PRO A 50 2.50 -3.74 14.74
C PRO A 50 1.25 -4.36 15.37
N PHE A 51 0.08 -4.18 14.74
CA PHE A 51 -1.19 -4.72 15.22
C PHE A 51 -1.40 -6.22 14.91
N ALA A 52 -0.57 -6.83 14.08
CA ALA A 52 -0.63 -8.26 13.78
C ALA A 52 0.56 -9.01 14.38
N LEU A 53 1.65 -9.21 13.63
CA LEU A 53 2.84 -9.91 14.14
C LEU A 53 3.48 -9.17 15.33
N GLY A 54 3.37 -7.85 15.38
CA GLY A 54 3.83 -7.06 16.53
C GLY A 54 3.06 -7.37 17.82
N HIS A 55 1.77 -7.75 17.75
CA HIS A 55 1.00 -8.14 18.94
C HIS A 55 1.46 -9.47 19.53
N PHE A 56 1.86 -10.42 18.69
CA PHE A 56 2.40 -11.72 19.12
C PHE A 56 3.88 -11.67 19.51
N SER A 57 4.55 -10.53 19.34
CA SER A 57 5.96 -10.35 19.68
C SER A 57 6.24 -10.50 21.19
N GLU A 58 5.25 -10.23 22.05
CA GLU A 58 5.38 -10.45 23.49
C GLU A 58 5.42 -11.95 23.85
N GLN A 59 4.75 -12.81 23.07
CA GLN A 59 4.74 -14.27 23.29
C GLN A 59 5.86 -15.00 22.52
N TYR A 60 6.27 -14.48 21.36
CA TYR A 60 7.27 -15.11 20.51
C TYR A 60 8.34 -14.09 20.09
N PRO A 61 9.49 -14.03 20.80
CA PRO A 61 10.56 -13.07 20.51
C PRO A 61 11.13 -13.16 19.09
N ILE A 62 10.96 -14.32 18.43
CA ILE A 62 11.39 -14.52 17.05
C ILE A 62 10.59 -13.64 16.07
N LEU A 63 9.34 -13.29 16.41
CA LEU A 63 8.45 -12.51 15.54
C LEU A 63 8.85 -11.03 15.48
N THR A 64 9.60 -10.54 16.46
CA THR A 64 10.18 -9.18 16.47
C THR A 64 11.14 -8.94 15.31
N PHE A 65 11.76 -10.00 14.78
CA PHE A 65 12.61 -9.90 13.59
C PHE A 65 11.80 -9.66 12.31
N PHE A 66 10.53 -10.09 12.28
CA PHE A 66 9.65 -9.99 11.12
C PHE A 66 8.60 -8.88 11.25
N SER A 67 8.41 -8.30 12.44
CA SER A 67 7.54 -7.14 12.64
C SER A 67 8.24 -5.84 12.25
N ILE A 68 7.49 -4.96 11.59
CA ILE A 68 7.91 -3.58 11.28
C ILE A 68 7.68 -2.73 12.54
N THR A 69 8.71 -2.00 12.96
CA THR A 69 8.67 -1.21 14.20
C THR A 69 8.26 0.24 13.93
N GLU A 70 8.56 0.77 12.74
CA GLU A 70 8.31 2.18 12.39
C GLU A 70 7.50 2.30 11.09
N PRO A 71 6.17 2.19 11.14
CA PRO A 71 5.32 2.37 9.96
C PRO A 71 5.38 3.79 9.40
N GLU A 72 5.71 4.80 10.22
CA GLU A 72 5.82 6.20 9.79
C GLU A 72 6.96 6.42 8.79
N ALA A 73 8.02 5.61 8.88
CA ALA A 73 9.14 5.69 7.93
C ALA A 73 8.73 5.31 6.50
N ALA A 74 7.64 4.56 6.31
CA ALA A 74 7.12 4.18 5.01
C ALA A 74 6.18 5.23 4.39
N LEU A 75 5.66 6.19 5.17
CA LEU A 75 4.66 7.17 4.70
C LEU A 75 5.16 8.02 3.51
N PRO A 76 6.37 8.61 3.52
CA PRO A 76 6.85 9.41 2.39
C PRO A 76 7.01 8.58 1.12
N PHE A 77 7.36 7.30 1.25
CA PHE A 77 7.47 6.38 0.11
C PHE A 77 6.10 6.00 -0.45
N ALA A 78 5.08 5.84 0.41
CA ALA A 78 3.71 5.57 -0.01
C ALA A 78 3.13 6.78 -0.76
N GLU A 79 3.34 8.00 -0.26
CA GLU A 79 2.95 9.23 -0.94
C GLU A 79 3.61 9.32 -2.32
N LEU A 80 4.93 9.11 -2.38
CA LEU A 80 5.67 9.11 -3.64
C LEU A 80 5.19 8.01 -4.60
N GLY A 81 4.87 6.81 -4.09
CA GLY A 81 4.33 5.71 -4.87
C GLY A 81 2.96 6.01 -5.47
N VAL A 82 2.06 6.64 -4.70
CA VAL A 82 0.75 7.08 -5.20
C VAL A 82 0.92 8.20 -6.23
N LEU A 83 1.83 9.16 -6.01
CA LEU A 83 2.14 10.20 -6.99
C LEU A 83 2.64 9.61 -8.31
N PHE A 84 3.57 8.65 -8.25
CA PHE A 84 4.04 7.94 -9.44
C PHE A 84 2.94 7.12 -10.10
N LEU A 85 2.07 6.44 -9.35
CA LEU A 85 0.95 5.70 -9.90
C LEU A 85 -0.03 6.63 -10.63
N LEU A 86 -0.39 7.76 -10.03
CA LEU A 86 -1.26 8.75 -10.64
C LEU A 86 -0.61 9.41 -11.86
N PHE A 87 0.70 9.64 -11.83
CA PHE A 87 1.46 10.12 -12.97
C PHE A 87 1.47 9.11 -14.13
N LEU A 88 1.76 7.84 -13.84
CA LEU A 88 1.76 6.76 -14.82
C LEU A 88 0.38 6.57 -15.44
N LEU A 89 -0.68 6.58 -14.62
CA LEU A 89 -2.06 6.55 -15.11
C LEU A 89 -2.31 7.75 -16.04
N GLY A 90 -1.87 8.95 -15.65
CA GLY A 90 -1.98 10.15 -16.49
C GLY A 90 -1.28 10.01 -17.84
N VAL A 91 -0.12 9.35 -17.90
CA VAL A 91 0.63 9.09 -19.14
C VAL A 91 0.03 7.96 -19.97
N GLU A 92 -0.54 6.93 -19.35
CA GLU A 92 -1.17 5.79 -20.03
C GLU A 92 -2.49 6.19 -20.73
N PHE A 93 -3.22 7.16 -20.17
CA PHE A 93 -4.46 7.65 -20.75
C PHE A 93 -4.25 8.85 -21.68
N SER A 94 -4.50 8.65 -22.97
CA SER A 94 -4.56 9.77 -23.93
C SER A 94 -5.84 10.61 -23.74
N PHE A 95 -5.77 11.90 -24.07
CA PHE A 95 -6.91 12.82 -24.01
C PHE A 95 -8.14 12.30 -24.78
N GLN A 96 -7.92 11.66 -25.92
CA GLN A 96 -8.98 11.05 -26.74
C GLN A 96 -9.70 9.92 -26.01
N ARG A 97 -8.96 9.05 -25.32
CA ARG A 97 -9.52 7.94 -24.55
C ARG A 97 -10.34 8.46 -23.36
N LEU A 98 -9.83 9.48 -22.67
CA LEU A 98 -10.58 10.13 -21.59
C LEU A 98 -11.88 10.76 -22.10
N TRP A 99 -11.83 11.44 -23.26
CA TRP A 99 -13.01 12.06 -23.85
C TRP A 99 -14.07 11.05 -24.31
N ALA A 100 -13.66 9.88 -24.80
CA ALA A 100 -14.57 8.78 -25.12
C ALA A 100 -15.26 8.23 -23.87
N LEU A 101 -14.54 8.18 -22.74
CA LEU A 101 -15.06 7.67 -21.48
C LEU A 101 -15.84 8.71 -20.66
N ARG A 102 -15.79 10.00 -21.00
CA ARG A 102 -16.36 11.08 -20.17
C ARG A 102 -17.83 10.89 -19.80
N LYS A 103 -18.67 10.40 -20.72
CA LYS A 103 -20.11 10.18 -20.46
C LYS A 103 -20.33 9.01 -19.51
N VAL A 104 -19.51 7.96 -19.60
CA VAL A 104 -19.62 6.77 -18.76
C VAL A 104 -19.07 7.06 -17.37
N VAL A 105 -17.89 7.69 -17.27
CA VAL A 105 -17.24 8.01 -16.00
C VAL A 105 -18.00 9.10 -15.24
N LEU A 106 -18.43 10.19 -15.90
CA LEU A 106 -19.16 11.27 -15.24
C LEU A 106 -20.65 10.97 -15.05
N GLY A 107 -21.23 10.08 -15.85
CA GLY A 107 -22.62 9.65 -15.69
C GLY A 107 -22.71 8.50 -14.68
N ALA A 108 -22.43 7.28 -15.16
CA ALA A 108 -22.57 6.07 -14.36
C ALA A 108 -21.62 6.06 -13.15
N GLY A 109 -20.36 6.46 -13.34
CA GLY A 109 -19.36 6.48 -12.26
C GLY A 109 -19.72 7.47 -11.13
N ALA A 110 -20.11 8.69 -11.48
CA ALA A 110 -20.52 9.68 -10.48
C ALA A 110 -21.80 9.27 -9.75
N THR A 111 -22.81 8.76 -10.46
CA THR A 111 -24.05 8.27 -9.85
C THR A 111 -23.79 7.09 -8.92
N GLN A 112 -23.00 6.10 -9.35
CA GLN A 112 -22.63 4.97 -8.50
C GLN A 112 -21.89 5.43 -7.23
N THR A 113 -20.95 6.36 -7.38
CA THR A 113 -20.16 6.87 -6.25
C THR A 113 -21.04 7.63 -5.25
N LEU A 114 -21.92 8.51 -5.73
CA LEU A 114 -22.85 9.25 -4.88
C LEU A 114 -23.85 8.32 -4.18
N LEU A 115 -24.38 7.32 -4.88
CA LEU A 115 -25.28 6.34 -4.27
C LEU A 115 -24.56 5.52 -3.19
N SER A 116 -23.35 5.04 -3.47
CA SER A 116 -22.55 4.28 -2.50
C SER A 116 -22.24 5.13 -1.27
N ALA A 117 -21.83 6.39 -1.47
CA ALA A 117 -21.58 7.34 -0.40
C ALA A 117 -22.85 7.63 0.42
N ALA A 118 -24.00 7.83 -0.22
CA ALA A 118 -25.27 8.08 0.46
C ALA A 118 -25.73 6.87 1.28
N VAL A 119 -25.60 5.66 0.75
CA VAL A 119 -25.92 4.42 1.48
C VAL A 119 -25.02 4.28 2.71
N LEU A 120 -23.71 4.47 2.57
CA LEU A 120 -22.79 4.40 3.69
C LEU A 120 -23.08 5.49 4.74
N ALA A 121 -23.39 6.71 4.31
CA ALA A 121 -23.73 7.82 5.19
C ALA A 121 -25.09 7.65 5.90
N ALA A 122 -26.01 6.87 5.34
CA ALA A 122 -27.29 6.53 5.97
C ALA A 122 -27.19 5.30 6.89
N ALA A 123 -26.19 4.44 6.68
CA ALA A 123 -25.96 3.23 7.47
C ALA A 123 -25.06 3.45 8.71
N GLY A 124 -24.18 4.46 8.65
CA GLY A 124 -23.38 4.93 9.79
C GLY A 124 -24.10 5.99 10.61
#